data_AF-A0A9W4S2L8-F1
#
_entry.id   AF-A0A9W4S2L8-F1
#
_cell.length_a   1.000
_cell.length_b   1.000
_cell.length_c   1.000
_cell.angle_alpha   90.00
_cell.angle_beta   90.00
_cell.angle_gamma   90.00
#
_symmetry.space_group_name_H-M   'P 1'
#
loop_
_entity.id
_entity.type
_entity.pdbx_description
1 polymer ?
#
loop_
_entity_poly.entity_id
_entity_poly.type
_entity_poly.pdbx_seq_one_letter_code
_entity_poly.pdbx_strand_id
1 'polypeptide(L)'
;MLFSLKTALAALLIASPLTEAARSRYPTRDEKEWVTVWGTMPQLVEPANLPPAPFNETGRVFNDATLRQTVKLSLPSSTLRLQISNVFGGSDLPITAVTIARTANNTAGTSAIDAASLQIVTFSGSGTFAVPNGAVVFSDPIDLPVDANAVVS
;
A
#
# COMPACT_ATOMS: atom_id res chain seq x y z
N MET A 1 -16.40 -12.37 -89.99
CA MET A 1 -17.73 -12.60 -89.39
C MET A 1 -17.50 -13.37 -88.09
N LEU A 2 -18.05 -13.11 -86.91
CA LEU A 2 -18.81 -12.03 -86.28
C LEU A 2 -18.91 -12.47 -84.78
N PHE A 3 -18.57 -11.61 -83.80
CA PHE A 3 -18.91 -11.63 -82.34
C PHE A 3 -18.54 -12.91 -81.50
N SER A 4 -18.37 -12.93 -80.17
CA SER A 4 -18.65 -12.00 -79.06
C SER A 4 -17.98 -12.44 -77.75
N LEU A 5 -17.68 -11.46 -76.89
CA LEU A 5 -17.86 -11.37 -75.43
C LEU A 5 -17.10 -12.24 -74.39
N LYS A 6 -16.18 -11.54 -73.70
CA LYS A 6 -16.01 -11.38 -72.23
C LYS A 6 -15.93 -12.62 -71.33
N THR A 7 -14.79 -12.73 -70.63
CA THR A 7 -14.76 -12.76 -69.15
C THR A 7 -13.36 -12.45 -68.64
N ALA A 8 -13.25 -11.40 -67.81
CA ALA A 8 -12.05 -11.05 -67.07
C ALA A 8 -12.00 -11.88 -65.77
N LEU A 9 -10.83 -12.41 -65.42
CA LEU A 9 -10.58 -12.97 -64.09
C LEU A 9 -9.42 -12.20 -63.47
N ALA A 10 -9.76 -11.31 -62.54
CA ALA A 10 -8.81 -10.59 -61.71
C ALA A 10 -8.22 -11.57 -60.69
N ALA A 11 -6.91 -11.79 -60.76
CA ALA A 11 -6.19 -12.55 -59.74
C ALA A 11 -5.96 -11.64 -58.52
N LEU A 12 -6.63 -11.98 -57.42
CA LEU A 12 -6.58 -11.30 -56.13
C LEU A 12 -5.21 -11.58 -55.47
N LEU A 13 -4.35 -10.57 -55.34
CA LEU A 13 -3.16 -10.65 -54.49
C LEU A 13 -3.62 -10.74 -53.02
N ILE A 14 -3.38 -11.89 -52.39
CA ILE A 14 -3.52 -12.05 -50.94
C ILE A 14 -2.27 -11.40 -50.31
N ALA A 15 -2.39 -10.14 -49.93
CA ALA A 15 -1.41 -9.49 -49.07
C ALA A 15 -1.59 -10.03 -47.65
N SER A 16 -0.70 -10.95 -47.23
CA SER A 16 -0.62 -11.41 -45.85
C SER A 16 -0.35 -10.21 -44.93
N PRO A 17 -1.19 -9.91 -43.93
CA PRO A 17 -0.79 -8.99 -42.89
C PRO A 17 0.35 -9.66 -42.12
N LEU A 18 1.52 -9.02 -42.12
CA LEU A 18 2.52 -9.27 -41.09
C LEU A 18 1.80 -9.10 -39.75
N THR A 19 1.52 -10.21 -39.07
CA THR A 19 1.16 -10.19 -37.67
C THR A 19 2.36 -9.60 -36.96
N GLU A 20 2.33 -8.29 -36.76
CA GLU A 20 3.24 -7.58 -35.89
C GLU A 20 2.99 -8.19 -34.51
N ALA A 21 3.86 -9.16 -34.18
CA ALA A 21 3.89 -9.82 -32.90
C ALA A 21 3.73 -8.74 -31.85
N ALA A 22 2.65 -8.85 -31.07
CA ALA A 22 2.28 -7.93 -30.03
C ALA A 22 3.55 -7.55 -29.27
N ARG A 23 4.11 -6.38 -29.58
CA ARG A 23 5.14 -5.78 -28.74
C ARG A 23 4.49 -5.76 -27.38
N SER A 24 5.07 -6.50 -26.43
CA SER A 24 4.72 -6.38 -25.02
C SER A 24 4.56 -4.89 -24.76
N ARG A 25 3.33 -4.44 -24.51
CA ARG A 25 3.09 -3.12 -23.97
C ARG A 25 3.64 -3.21 -22.56
N TYR A 26 4.95 -3.09 -22.42
CA TYR A 26 5.53 -2.69 -21.16
C TYR A 26 4.77 -1.42 -20.78
N PRO A 27 4.11 -1.38 -19.60
CA PRO A 27 3.40 -0.19 -19.18
C PRO A 27 4.35 1.00 -19.33
N THR A 28 3.91 2.02 -20.06
CA THR A 28 4.66 3.26 -20.20
C THR A 28 4.79 3.84 -18.80
N ARG A 29 6.04 3.98 -18.36
CA ARG A 29 6.51 4.22 -16.99
C ARG A 29 6.15 5.63 -16.47
N ASP A 30 4.86 5.90 -16.40
CA ASP A 30 4.26 7.07 -15.72
C ASP A 30 3.26 6.63 -14.63
N GLU A 31 3.12 5.32 -14.42
CA GLU A 31 2.37 4.76 -13.30
C GLU A 31 3.29 4.72 -12.07
N LYS A 32 2.99 5.56 -11.08
CA LYS A 32 3.60 5.44 -9.75
C LYS A 32 3.22 4.07 -9.19
N GLU A 33 4.19 3.18 -9.05
CA GLU A 33 4.01 1.85 -8.47
C GLU A 33 4.21 1.90 -6.95
N TRP A 34 3.34 1.20 -6.22
CA TRP A 34 3.52 1.01 -4.78
C TRP A 34 4.45 -0.17 -4.52
N VAL A 35 5.53 0.10 -3.78
CA VAL A 35 6.48 -0.94 -3.33
C VAL A 35 6.55 -0.97 -1.82
N THR A 36 6.72 -2.17 -1.25
CA THR A 36 6.88 -2.34 0.20
C THR A 36 8.29 -1.94 0.61
N VAL A 37 8.41 -0.89 1.42
CA VAL A 37 9.70 -0.38 1.93
C VAL A 37 10.03 -0.87 3.35
N TRP A 38 9.04 -1.41 4.06
CA TRP A 38 9.13 -2.06 5.36
C TRP A 38 7.91 -2.96 5.54
N GLY A 39 8.06 -4.10 6.21
CA GLY A 39 6.95 -5.00 6.51
C GLY A 39 7.37 -6.12 7.45
N THR A 40 6.38 -6.80 8.02
CA THR A 40 6.55 -7.99 8.87
C THR A 40 5.54 -9.05 8.46
N MET A 41 5.79 -10.30 8.84
CA MET A 41 4.79 -11.36 8.69
C MET A 41 3.62 -11.11 9.65
N PRO A 42 2.35 -11.20 9.19
CA PRO A 42 1.21 -11.24 10.09
C PRO A 42 1.32 -12.44 11.02
N GLN A 43 0.98 -12.26 12.30
CA GLN A 43 1.06 -13.31 13.32
C GLN A 43 -0.24 -13.36 14.11
N LEU A 44 -0.70 -14.55 14.48
CA LEU A 44 -1.76 -14.74 15.45
C LEU A 44 -1.27 -14.28 16.83
N VAL A 45 -2.08 -13.50 17.55
CA VAL A 45 -1.77 -13.08 18.91
C VAL A 45 -1.94 -14.27 19.86
N GLU A 46 -0.88 -14.61 20.57
CA GLU A 46 -0.92 -15.59 21.66
C GLU A 46 -0.99 -14.87 23.02
N PRO A 47 -1.50 -15.52 24.09
CA PRO A 47 -1.59 -14.90 25.41
C PRO A 47 -0.27 -14.30 25.93
N ALA A 48 0.87 -14.90 25.57
CA ALA A 48 2.21 -14.41 25.93
C ALA A 48 2.66 -13.18 25.14
N ASN A 49 1.96 -12.82 24.06
CA ASN A 49 2.23 -11.63 23.24
C ASN A 49 1.29 -10.47 23.55
N LEU A 50 0.35 -10.64 24.48
CA LEU A 50 -0.50 -9.55 24.92
C LEU A 50 0.34 -8.44 25.56
N PRO A 51 -0.07 -7.17 25.42
CA PRO A 51 0.69 -6.08 26.00
C PRO A 51 0.68 -6.18 27.54
N PRO A 52 1.69 -5.63 28.22
CA PRO A 52 1.70 -5.61 29.67
C PRO A 52 0.55 -4.77 30.22
N ALA A 53 0.24 -4.97 31.51
CA ALA A 53 -0.64 -4.05 32.23
C ALA A 53 -0.12 -2.60 32.12
N PRO A 54 -1.00 -1.59 32.00
CA PRO A 54 -2.46 -1.67 32.08
C PRO A 54 -3.16 -1.94 30.75
N PHE A 55 -2.45 -2.29 29.67
CA PHE A 55 -3.03 -2.37 28.32
C PHE A 55 -3.71 -3.71 27.99
N ASN A 56 -3.77 -4.63 28.94
CA ASN A 56 -4.36 -5.96 28.80
C ASN A 56 -5.28 -6.25 30.00
N GLU A 57 -6.50 -5.74 29.94
CA GLU A 57 -7.54 -5.93 30.94
C GLU A 57 -8.51 -7.04 30.51
N THR A 58 -9.26 -7.60 31.46
CA THR A 58 -10.24 -8.64 31.16
C THR A 58 -11.27 -8.15 30.15
N GLY A 59 -11.23 -8.74 28.94
CA GLY A 59 -12.14 -8.41 27.85
C GLY A 59 -11.82 -7.12 27.08
N ARG A 60 -10.69 -6.44 27.38
CA ARG A 60 -10.26 -5.22 26.68
C ARG A 60 -8.75 -5.15 26.55
N VAL A 61 -8.27 -4.94 25.33
CA VAL A 61 -6.85 -4.72 25.05
C VAL A 61 -6.71 -3.33 24.41
N PHE A 62 -5.72 -2.55 24.85
CA PHE A 62 -5.47 -1.19 24.37
C PHE A 62 -6.65 -0.21 24.53
N ASN A 63 -7.42 -0.31 25.62
CA ASN A 63 -8.49 0.66 25.90
C ASN A 63 -7.90 2.07 26.04
N ASP A 64 -8.35 3.01 25.20
CA ASP A 64 -7.88 4.40 25.14
C ASP A 64 -6.34 4.54 25.10
N ALA A 65 -5.69 3.63 24.38
CA ALA A 65 -4.24 3.58 24.29
C ALA A 65 -3.72 4.02 22.91
N THR A 66 -2.51 4.57 22.89
CA THR A 66 -1.75 4.83 21.65
C THR A 66 -0.60 3.84 21.56
N LEU A 67 -0.57 3.04 20.50
CA LEU A 67 0.61 2.27 20.13
C LEU A 67 1.53 3.16 19.29
N ARG A 68 2.80 3.26 19.70
CA ARG A 68 3.84 3.95 18.93
C ARG A 68 4.86 2.92 18.43
N GLN A 69 5.17 2.97 17.14
CA GLN A 69 6.19 2.12 16.55
C GLN A 69 7.13 2.96 15.71
N THR A 70 8.43 2.80 15.92
CA THR A 70 9.43 3.38 15.02
C THR A 70 9.84 2.33 13.98
N VAL A 71 9.75 2.66 12.69
CA VAL A 71 10.13 1.77 11.59
C VAL A 71 11.19 2.40 10.72
N LYS A 72 12.20 1.63 10.33
CA LYS A 72 13.27 2.06 9.44
C LYS A 72 12.92 1.65 8.01
N LEU A 73 12.77 2.64 7.13
CA LEU A 73 12.40 2.45 5.74
C LEU A 73 13.64 2.13 4.90
N SER A 74 13.54 1.15 4.00
CA SER A 74 14.69 0.69 3.21
C SER A 74 14.99 1.56 1.98
N LEU A 75 14.00 2.24 1.42
CA LEU A 75 14.09 3.03 0.19
C LEU A 75 13.68 4.49 0.42
N PRO A 76 14.20 5.45 -0.37
CA PRO A 76 13.67 6.80 -0.38
C PRO A 76 12.25 6.81 -0.95
N SER A 77 11.39 7.70 -0.45
CA SER A 77 9.99 7.77 -0.88
C SER A 77 9.46 9.20 -0.75
N SER A 78 8.74 9.67 -1.78
CA SER A 78 8.05 10.96 -1.72
C SER A 78 6.66 10.85 -1.08
N THR A 79 6.03 9.69 -1.22
CA THR A 79 4.68 9.40 -0.77
C THR A 79 4.67 8.02 -0.13
N LEU A 80 4.03 7.91 1.02
CA LEU A 80 3.89 6.67 1.78
C LEU A 80 2.43 6.23 1.83
N ARG A 81 2.21 4.96 2.18
CA ARG A 81 0.90 4.39 2.46
C ARG A 81 1.06 3.34 3.54
N LEU A 82 0.16 3.35 4.52
CA LEU A 82 0.15 2.35 5.58
C LEU A 82 -0.78 1.21 5.22
N GLN A 83 -0.35 -0.02 5.50
CA GLN A 83 -1.19 -1.22 5.47
C GLN A 83 -1.41 -1.68 6.91
N ILE A 84 -2.66 -1.77 7.35
CA ILE A 84 -3.01 -2.29 8.67
C ILE A 84 -3.77 -3.59 8.49
N SER A 85 -3.32 -4.63 9.21
CA SER A 85 -3.82 -5.98 9.09
C SER A 85 -4.52 -6.43 10.37
N ASN A 86 -5.74 -6.94 10.23
CA ASN A 86 -6.52 -7.63 11.25
C ASN A 86 -6.87 -9.07 10.80
N VAL A 87 -6.05 -9.66 9.92
CA VAL A 87 -6.32 -10.97 9.28
C VAL A 87 -6.46 -12.14 10.25
N PHE A 88 -5.84 -12.04 11.43
CA PHE A 88 -5.93 -13.04 12.51
C PHE A 88 -6.76 -12.55 13.71
N GLY A 89 -7.39 -11.37 13.62
CA GLY A 89 -8.19 -10.83 14.70
C GLY A 89 -9.48 -11.62 14.93
N GLY A 90 -9.94 -11.68 16.18
CA GLY A 90 -11.23 -12.29 16.53
C GLY A 90 -12.42 -11.32 16.45
N SER A 91 -12.17 -10.02 16.32
CA SER A 91 -13.16 -8.94 16.28
C SER A 91 -12.68 -7.81 15.40
N ASP A 92 -13.58 -6.87 15.07
CA ASP A 92 -13.19 -5.63 14.41
C ASP A 92 -12.20 -4.85 15.28
N LEU A 93 -11.21 -4.24 14.63
CA LEU A 93 -10.19 -3.42 15.27
C LEU A 93 -10.54 -1.93 15.07
N PRO A 94 -11.15 -1.25 16.05
CA PRO A 94 -11.41 0.18 15.96
C PRO A 94 -10.12 0.98 16.13
N ILE A 95 -9.92 1.97 15.28
CA ILE A 95 -8.79 2.91 15.32
C ILE A 95 -9.35 4.32 15.24
N THR A 96 -9.06 5.14 16.26
CA THR A 96 -9.63 6.49 16.43
C THR A 96 -8.76 7.59 15.83
N ALA A 97 -7.45 7.34 15.67
CA ALA A 97 -6.53 8.23 15.01
C ALA A 97 -5.26 7.47 14.59
N VAL A 98 -4.65 7.90 13.50
CA VAL A 98 -3.31 7.49 13.08
C VAL A 98 -2.53 8.73 12.69
N THR A 99 -1.30 8.82 13.16
CA THR A 99 -0.34 9.84 12.70
C THR A 99 0.95 9.18 12.29
N ILE A 100 1.71 9.89 11.46
CA ILE A 100 3.07 9.50 11.08
C ILE A 100 3.96 10.73 11.08
N ALA A 101 5.20 10.58 11.53
CA ALA A 101 6.21 11.63 11.47
C ALA A 101 7.59 11.04 11.27
N ARG A 102 8.54 11.85 10.79
CA ARG A 102 9.97 11.50 10.90
C ARG A 102 10.37 11.55 12.36
N THR A 103 11.20 10.60 12.79
CA THR A 103 11.79 10.64 14.14
C THR A 103 12.81 11.76 14.25
N ALA A 104 12.96 12.33 15.44
CA ALA A 104 14.03 13.28 15.70
C ALA A 104 15.39 12.56 15.57
N ASN A 105 16.34 13.20 14.90
CA ASN A 105 17.70 12.69 14.68
C ASN A 105 17.76 11.28 14.03
N ASN A 106 16.71 10.86 13.30
CA ASN A 106 16.65 9.57 12.62
C ASN A 106 16.88 8.35 13.55
N THR A 107 16.35 8.41 14.78
CA THR A 107 16.60 7.40 15.83
C THR A 107 15.39 6.51 16.06
N ALA A 108 15.59 5.18 16.01
CA ALA A 108 14.56 4.20 16.36
C ALA A 108 14.42 4.02 17.88
N GLY A 109 13.25 3.60 18.33
CA GLY A 109 12.94 3.33 19.74
C GLY A 109 12.73 4.57 20.61
N THR A 110 12.64 5.77 20.01
CA THR A 110 12.42 7.02 20.72
C THR A 110 11.00 7.54 20.50
N SER A 111 10.50 8.35 21.43
CA SER A 111 9.24 9.08 21.28
C SER A 111 9.39 10.43 20.57
N ALA A 112 10.62 10.88 20.32
CA ALA A 112 10.89 12.19 19.76
C ALA A 112 10.68 12.18 18.24
N ILE A 113 9.92 13.16 17.75
CA ILE A 113 9.60 13.34 16.34
C ILE A 113 9.99 14.74 15.86
N ASP A 114 10.19 14.89 14.57
CA ASP A 114 10.14 16.19 13.92
C ASP A 114 8.66 16.62 13.78
N ALA A 115 8.22 17.52 14.66
CA ALA A 115 6.84 17.99 14.71
C ALA A 115 6.39 18.67 13.40
N ALA A 116 7.31 19.26 12.62
CA ALA A 116 6.98 19.86 11.33
C ALA A 116 6.64 18.82 10.26
N SER A 117 6.98 17.54 10.50
CA SER A 117 6.69 16.42 9.60
C SER A 117 5.47 15.60 10.00
N LEU A 118 4.78 15.97 11.08
CA LEU A 118 3.62 15.23 11.58
C LEU A 118 2.45 15.31 10.59
N GLN A 119 2.01 14.15 10.11
CA GLN A 119 0.86 14.01 9.22
C GLN A 119 -0.24 13.20 9.93
N ILE A 120 -1.49 13.64 9.77
CA ILE A 120 -2.66 12.82 10.09
C ILE A 120 -2.85 11.85 8.94
N VAL A 121 -3.04 10.57 9.25
CA VAL A 121 -3.27 9.52 8.25
C VAL A 121 -4.76 9.19 8.21
N THR A 122 -5.32 9.21 7.01
CA THR A 122 -6.73 8.89 6.76
C THR A 122 -6.88 7.59 5.98
N PHE A 123 -8.06 6.98 6.11
CA PHE A 123 -8.48 5.80 5.37
C PHE A 123 -9.82 6.11 4.72
N SER A 124 -9.85 6.15 3.38
CA SER A 124 -11.04 6.59 2.63
C SER A 124 -11.54 7.98 3.06
N GLY A 125 -10.62 8.88 3.38
CA GLY A 125 -10.89 10.25 3.83
C GLY A 125 -11.24 10.38 5.32
N SER A 126 -11.35 9.29 6.08
CA SER A 126 -11.67 9.34 7.52
C SER A 126 -10.45 9.12 8.40
N GLY A 127 -10.32 9.89 9.49
CA GLY A 127 -9.30 9.66 10.54
C GLY A 127 -9.69 8.57 11.55
N THR A 128 -10.98 8.23 11.62
CA THR A 128 -11.53 7.16 12.47
C THR A 128 -12.11 6.07 11.59
N PHE A 129 -11.73 4.82 11.83
CA PHE A 129 -12.17 3.69 11.03
C PHE A 129 -12.07 2.39 11.84
N ALA A 130 -12.60 1.31 11.30
CA ALA A 130 -12.38 -0.04 11.81
C ALA A 130 -11.68 -0.88 10.74
N VAL A 131 -10.79 -1.77 11.17
CA VAL A 131 -10.29 -2.87 10.33
C VAL A 131 -11.13 -4.09 10.67
N PRO A 132 -12.02 -4.56 9.76
CA PRO A 132 -12.86 -5.71 10.06
C PRO A 132 -12.05 -6.95 10.45
N ASN A 133 -12.66 -7.86 11.21
CA ASN A 133 -12.07 -9.19 11.42
C ASN A 133 -11.70 -9.83 10.07
N GLY A 134 -10.47 -10.33 9.96
CA GLY A 134 -10.00 -11.05 8.77
C GLY A 134 -9.55 -10.14 7.63
N ALA A 135 -9.57 -8.82 7.82
CA ALA A 135 -9.33 -7.85 6.76
C ALA A 135 -7.96 -7.19 6.83
N VAL A 136 -7.61 -6.53 5.73
CA VAL A 136 -6.50 -5.60 5.60
C VAL A 136 -7.04 -4.31 5.00
N VAL A 137 -6.57 -3.17 5.50
CA VAL A 137 -6.89 -1.85 4.95
C VAL A 137 -5.63 -1.10 4.59
N PHE A 138 -5.76 -0.19 3.62
CA PHE A 138 -4.69 0.70 3.19
C PHE A 138 -5.10 2.15 3.41
N SER A 139 -4.16 2.98 3.86
CA SER A 139 -4.40 4.41 4.02
C SER A 139 -4.56 5.11 2.67
N ASP A 140 -5.08 6.32 2.72
CA ASP A 140 -4.91 7.28 1.62
C ASP A 140 -3.40 7.60 1.45
N PRO A 141 -2.96 8.12 0.28
CA PRO A 141 -1.57 8.53 0.09
C PRO A 141 -1.14 9.60 1.12
N ILE A 142 0.08 9.45 1.66
CA ILE A 142 0.65 10.35 2.65
C ILE A 142 1.86 11.04 2.03
N ASP A 143 1.80 12.35 1.83
CA ASP A 143 2.91 13.14 1.29
C ASP A 143 3.93 13.45 2.39
N LEU A 144 4.80 12.48 2.66
CA LEU A 144 5.89 12.57 3.62
C LEU A 144 7.22 12.16 2.96
N PRO A 145 7.98 13.12 2.42
CA PRO A 145 9.28 12.84 1.81
C PRO A 145 10.28 12.32 2.83
N VAL A 146 10.91 11.19 2.51
CA VAL A 146 11.91 10.50 3.34
C VAL A 146 13.06 9.98 2.49
N ASP A 147 14.27 10.05 3.05
CA ASP A 147 15.46 9.44 2.46
C ASP A 147 15.51 7.93 2.74
N ALA A 148 16.38 7.22 2.03
CA ALA A 148 16.69 5.83 2.35
C ALA A 148 17.19 5.72 3.80
N ASN A 149 16.82 4.65 4.50
CA ASN A 149 17.17 4.42 5.90
C ASN A 149 16.58 5.43 6.90
N ALA A 150 15.62 6.26 6.47
CA ALA A 150 14.87 7.10 7.38
C ALA A 150 14.05 6.27 8.37
N VAL A 151 13.93 6.77 9.60
CA VAL A 151 13.12 6.20 10.66
C VAL A 151 11.91 7.09 10.87
N VAL A 152 10.72 6.52 10.71
CA VAL A 152 9.43 7.16 10.97
C VAL A 152 8.78 6.57 12.20
N SER A 153 7.93 7.36 12.87
CA SER A 153 7.13 6.97 14.05
C SER A 153 5.65 7.22 13.82
#